data_AF-D8JUD9-F1
#
_entry.id   AF-D8JUD9-F1
#
_cell.length_a   1.000
_cell.length_b   1.000
_cell.length_c   1.000
_cell.angle_alpha   90.00
_cell.angle_beta   90.00
_cell.angle_gamma   90.00
#
_symmetry.space_group_name_H-M   'P 1'
#
loop_
_entity.id
_entity.type
_entity.pdbx_description
1 polymer ?
#
loop_
_entity_poly.entity_id
_entity_poly.type
_entity_poly.pdbx_seq_one_letter_code
_entity_poly.pdbx_strand_id
1 'polypeptide(L)'
;MFKLPVAASISLLALGFATAASAQGRCDGDFQMVNGSWVATRYCQRAAAERVARADHEHITHHTVRQGDETPEEFCRWHNAEIETYSYCASYND
;
A
#
# COMPACT_ATOMS: atom_id res chain seq x y z
N MET A 1 -0.98 -60.52 28.73
CA MET A 1 -1.96 -59.49 29.10
C MET A 1 -1.27 -58.14 29.04
N PHE A 2 -1.43 -57.39 27.95
CA PHE A 2 -0.85 -56.04 27.80
C PHE A 2 -1.89 -55.01 28.27
N LYS A 3 -1.56 -54.23 29.30
CA LYS A 3 -2.35 -53.08 29.75
C LYS A 3 -1.39 -51.96 30.13
N LEU A 4 -1.44 -50.85 29.38
CA LEU A 4 -1.28 -49.45 29.83
C LEU A 4 -1.14 -48.55 28.60
N PRO A 5 -2.15 -47.73 28.26
CA PRO A 5 -1.93 -46.55 27.44
C PRO A 5 -1.53 -45.41 28.38
N VAL A 6 -0.23 -45.19 28.53
CA VAL A 6 0.27 -43.98 29.18
C VAL A 6 0.04 -42.83 28.19
N ALA A 7 -1.08 -42.15 28.39
CA ALA A 7 -1.31 -40.81 27.92
C ALA A 7 -0.16 -39.92 28.46
N ALA A 8 0.81 -39.62 27.60
CA ALA A 8 1.81 -38.60 27.85
C ALA A 8 1.61 -37.51 26.81
N SER A 9 0.76 -36.56 27.22
CA SER A 9 0.48 -35.28 26.57
C SER A 9 1.79 -34.53 26.31
N ILE A 10 2.29 -34.58 25.08
CA ILE A 10 3.33 -33.66 24.62
C ILE A 10 2.61 -32.42 24.12
N SER A 11 2.44 -31.47 25.04
CA SER A 11 1.88 -30.16 24.79
C SER A 11 2.63 -29.46 23.66
N LEU A 12 1.88 -29.14 22.60
CA LEU A 12 2.32 -28.29 21.49
C LEU A 12 2.65 -26.88 22.01
N LEU A 13 3.92 -26.63 22.32
CA LEU A 13 4.48 -25.28 22.43
C LEU A 13 5.15 -24.91 21.11
N ALA A 14 4.37 -24.90 20.03
CA ALA A 14 4.72 -24.16 18.82
C ALA A 14 4.11 -22.75 18.95
N LEU A 15 4.73 -21.93 19.81
CA LEU A 15 4.52 -20.48 19.79
C LEU A 15 5.09 -19.97 18.46
N GLY A 16 4.27 -20.05 17.42
CA GLY A 16 4.55 -19.46 16.13
C GLY A 16 4.84 -17.98 16.34
N PHE A 17 6.01 -17.56 15.88
CA PHE A 17 6.29 -16.16 15.64
C PHE A 17 5.29 -15.69 14.59
N ALA A 18 4.14 -15.20 15.03
CA ALA A 18 3.24 -14.43 14.21
C ALA A 18 4.00 -13.17 13.85
N THR A 19 4.75 -13.20 12.75
CA THR A 19 5.20 -11.99 12.10
C THR A 19 3.92 -11.21 11.83
N ALA A 20 3.81 -10.02 12.42
CA ALA A 20 2.74 -9.11 12.08
C ALA A 20 2.94 -8.78 10.60
N ALA A 21 2.27 -9.52 9.74
CA ALA A 21 2.18 -9.18 8.33
C ALA A 21 1.47 -7.84 8.31
N SER A 22 2.23 -6.78 8.03
CA SER A 22 1.70 -5.45 7.75
C SER A 22 0.88 -5.57 6.48
N ALA A 23 -0.37 -6.02 6.59
CA ALA A 23 -1.34 -5.93 5.52
C ALA A 23 -1.50 -4.43 5.27
N GLN A 24 -0.85 -3.93 4.21
CA GLN A 24 -1.03 -2.55 3.77
C GLN A 24 -2.53 -2.37 3.56
N GLY A 25 -3.12 -1.47 4.36
CA GLY A 25 -4.55 -1.23 4.35
C GLY A 25 -4.98 -0.82 2.94
N ARG A 26 -6.14 -1.32 2.50
CA ARG A 26 -6.74 -0.89 1.24
C ARG A 26 -6.95 0.64 1.28
N CYS A 27 -6.51 1.32 0.23
CA CYS A 27 -6.75 2.75 0.07
C CYS A 27 -8.19 3.02 -0.40
N ASP A 28 -8.80 4.03 0.18
CA ASP A 28 -10.00 4.70 -0.32
C ASP A 28 -9.64 6.17 -0.56
N GLY A 29 -9.51 6.56 -1.83
CA GLY A 29 -8.81 7.80 -2.21
C GLY A 29 -7.43 7.90 -1.55
N ASP A 30 -7.20 9.01 -0.86
CA ASP A 30 -5.98 9.34 -0.11
C ASP A 30 -5.89 8.67 1.27
N PHE A 31 -6.94 7.97 1.70
CA PHE A 31 -7.10 7.52 3.07
C PHE A 31 -6.91 6.00 3.19
N GLN A 32 -6.34 5.58 4.31
CA GLN A 32 -6.33 4.19 4.74
C GLN A 32 -6.88 4.06 6.16
N MET A 33 -7.50 2.93 6.47
CA MET A 33 -7.93 2.61 7.83
C MET A 33 -6.72 2.24 8.69
N VAL A 34 -6.37 3.08 9.67
CA VAL A 34 -5.32 2.85 10.65
C VAL A 34 -5.94 2.86 12.04
N ASN A 35 -5.87 1.73 12.76
CA ASN A 35 -6.40 1.58 14.12
C ASN A 35 -7.86 2.09 14.27
N GLY A 36 -8.71 1.80 13.29
CA GLY A 36 -10.13 2.18 13.30
C GLY A 36 -10.42 3.64 12.90
N SER A 37 -9.42 4.39 12.46
CA SER A 37 -9.59 5.74 11.93
C SER A 37 -9.12 5.85 10.48
N TRP A 38 -9.83 6.65 9.68
CA TRP A 38 -9.37 7.01 8.34
C TRP A 38 -8.26 8.06 8.43
N VAL A 39 -7.09 7.70 7.95
CA VAL A 39 -5.90 8.56 7.98
C VAL A 39 -5.42 8.78 6.56
N ALA A 40 -5.26 10.04 6.16
CA ALA A 40 -4.62 10.39 4.90
C ALA A 40 -3.14 9.98 4.95
N THR A 41 -2.67 9.19 3.98
CA THR A 41 -1.28 8.74 3.95
C THR A 41 -0.63 9.03 2.61
N ARG A 42 0.68 9.31 2.63
CA ARG A 42 1.45 9.48 1.40
C ARG A 42 1.42 8.24 0.50
N TYR A 43 1.26 7.06 1.11
CA TYR A 43 1.07 5.81 0.38
C TYR A 43 -0.22 5.85 -0.45
N CYS A 44 -1.35 6.19 0.16
CA CYS A 44 -2.63 6.21 -0.54
C CYS A 44 -2.78 7.39 -1.51
N GLN A 45 -2.20 8.54 -1.19
CA GLN A 45 -2.08 9.67 -2.13
C GLN A 45 -1.33 9.24 -3.41
N ARG A 46 -0.17 8.58 -3.26
CA ARG A 46 0.57 8.02 -4.40
C ARG A 46 -0.25 6.95 -5.13
N ALA A 47 -0.93 6.06 -4.41
CA ALA A 47 -1.77 5.03 -5.04
C ALA A 47 -2.94 5.63 -5.83
N ALA A 48 -3.50 6.76 -5.40
CA ALA A 48 -4.52 7.50 -6.15
C ALA A 48 -3.92 8.07 -7.45
N ALA A 49 -2.78 8.76 -7.38
CA ALA A 49 -2.07 9.26 -8.56
C ALA A 49 -1.68 8.13 -9.53
N GLU A 50 -1.18 7.01 -9.04
CA GLU A 50 -0.86 5.83 -9.88
C GLU A 50 -2.09 5.22 -10.55
N ARG A 51 -3.30 5.37 -9.98
CA ARG A 51 -4.54 4.93 -10.65
C ARG A 51 -4.90 5.85 -11.81
N VAL A 52 -4.72 7.16 -11.66
CA VAL A 52 -4.91 8.13 -12.74
C VAL A 52 -3.91 7.87 -13.86
N ALA A 53 -2.61 7.82 -13.56
CA ALA A 53 -1.57 7.52 -14.55
C ALA A 53 -1.87 6.21 -15.32
N ARG A 54 -2.27 5.15 -14.63
CA ARG A 54 -2.63 3.88 -15.30
C ARG A 54 -3.85 3.99 -16.22
N ALA A 55 -4.79 4.89 -15.92
CA ALA A 55 -5.93 5.14 -16.80
C ALA A 55 -5.49 5.78 -18.12
N ASP A 56 -4.39 6.54 -18.08
CA ASP A 56 -3.74 7.17 -19.24
C ASP A 56 -2.62 6.32 -19.86
N HIS A 57 -2.51 5.05 -19.44
CA HIS A 57 -1.46 4.11 -19.86
C HIS A 57 -0.03 4.51 -19.45
N GLU A 58 0.09 5.27 -18.38
CA GLU A 58 1.33 5.78 -17.81
C GLU A 58 1.68 5.14 -16.45
N HIS A 59 2.94 5.29 -16.04
CA HIS A 59 3.47 4.78 -14.79
C HIS A 59 4.36 5.82 -14.11
N ILE A 60 4.03 6.16 -12.86
CA ILE A 60 4.85 7.06 -12.06
C ILE A 60 6.06 6.29 -11.52
N THR A 61 7.24 6.68 -11.98
CA THR A 61 8.53 6.08 -11.63
C THR A 61 9.51 7.14 -11.10
N HIS A 62 10.64 6.72 -10.56
CA HIS A 62 11.66 7.68 -10.09
C HIS A 62 12.46 8.31 -11.24
N HIS A 63 12.47 7.67 -12.40
CA HIS A 63 13.16 8.11 -13.60
C HIS A 63 12.55 7.39 -14.80
N THR A 64 12.45 8.07 -15.93
CA THR A 64 11.88 7.54 -17.17
C THR A 64 12.79 6.47 -17.78
N VAL A 65 12.38 5.20 -17.73
CA VAL A 65 13.14 4.07 -18.33
C VAL A 65 12.52 3.63 -19.65
N ARG A 66 11.20 3.77 -19.77
CA ARG A 66 10.42 3.31 -20.92
C ARG A 66 9.40 4.37 -21.32
N GLN A 67 8.85 4.20 -22.53
CA GLN A 67 7.72 5.00 -22.98
C GLN A 67 6.52 4.78 -22.05
N GLY A 68 5.87 5.87 -21.64
CA GLY A 68 4.78 5.85 -20.67
C GLY A 68 5.25 5.85 -19.21
N ASP A 69 6.56 5.88 -18.94
CA ASP A 69 7.02 6.22 -17.59
C ASP A 69 7.09 7.74 -17.44
N GLU A 70 6.62 8.25 -16.31
CA GLU A 70 6.75 9.67 -15.93
C GLU A 70 7.39 9.79 -14.55
N THR A 71 8.16 10.85 -14.32
CA THR A 71 8.54 11.23 -12.96
C THR A 71 7.36 11.89 -12.22
N PRO A 72 7.38 11.97 -10.87
CA PRO A 72 6.35 12.67 -10.13
C PRO A 72 6.12 14.12 -10.58
N GLU A 73 7.20 14.83 -10.92
CA GLU A 73 7.16 16.21 -11.41
C GLU A 73 6.52 16.30 -12.80
N GLU A 74 6.81 15.36 -13.69
CA GLU A 74 6.23 15.30 -15.02
C GLU A 74 4.72 15.03 -14.97
N PHE A 75 4.31 14.05 -14.17
CA PHE A 75 2.91 13.73 -13.92
C PHE A 75 2.16 14.92 -13.30
N CYS A 76 2.70 15.48 -12.22
CA CYS A 76 2.02 16.55 -11.51
C CYS A 76 1.93 17.87 -12.27
N ARG A 77 2.80 18.10 -13.27
CA ARG A 77 2.68 19.25 -14.17
C ARG A 77 1.36 19.27 -14.95
N TRP A 78 0.79 18.10 -15.24
CA TRP A 78 -0.44 17.98 -16.02
C TRP A 78 -1.66 17.68 -15.15
N HIS A 79 -1.48 16.96 -14.06
CA HIS A 79 -2.58 16.45 -13.24
C HIS A 79 -2.87 17.27 -11.97
N ASN A 80 -2.13 18.35 -11.67
CA ASN A 80 -2.29 19.07 -10.38
C ASN A 80 -3.67 19.70 -10.10
N ALA A 81 -4.52 19.86 -11.11
CA ALA A 81 -5.86 20.44 -10.98
C ALA A 81 -6.95 19.39 -10.75
N GLU A 82 -6.61 18.09 -10.80
CA GLU A 82 -7.56 17.00 -10.61
C GLU A 82 -7.76 16.70 -9.12
N ILE A 83 -9.00 16.41 -8.73
CA ILE A 83 -9.37 16.19 -7.32
C ILE A 83 -8.63 14.97 -6.77
N GLU A 84 -8.46 13.94 -7.60
CA GLU A 84 -7.88 12.64 -7.28
C GLU A 84 -6.37 12.69 -7.04
N THR A 85 -5.68 13.68 -7.59
CA THR A 85 -4.22 13.79 -7.55
C THR A 85 -3.76 15.03 -6.79
N TYR A 86 -4.65 15.97 -6.48
CA TYR A 86 -4.35 17.24 -5.83
C TYR A 86 -3.43 17.09 -4.61
N SER A 87 -3.77 16.19 -3.69
CA SER A 87 -2.98 15.94 -2.48
C SER A 87 -1.59 15.38 -2.77
N TYR A 88 -1.46 14.50 -3.78
CA TYR A 88 -0.18 13.96 -4.21
C TYR A 88 0.68 15.04 -4.87
N CYS A 89 0.07 15.86 -5.72
CA CYS A 89 0.75 16.89 -6.50
C CYS A 89 1.04 18.18 -5.74
N ALA A 90 0.43 18.40 -4.58
CA ALA A 90 0.70 19.55 -3.73
C ALA A 90 2.19 19.69 -3.35
N SER A 91 2.96 18.59 -3.28
CA SER A 91 4.39 18.64 -2.99
C SER A 91 5.31 18.82 -4.20
N TYR A 92 4.75 18.90 -5.41
CA TYR A 92 5.49 19.02 -6.68
C TYR A 92 5.12 20.29 -7.47
N ASN A 93 4.18 21.08 -6.96
CA ASN A 93 3.82 22.38 -7.50
C ASN A 93 4.60 23.49 -6.77
N ASP A 94 5.88 23.62 -7.10
CA ASP A 94 6.71 24.77 -6.71
C ASP A 94 6.80 25.79 -7.85
#